data_AF-A0A6J6L3E8-F1
#
_entry.id   AF-A0A6J6L3E8-F1
#
_cell.length_a   1.000
_cell.length_b   1.000
_cell.length_c   1.000
_cell.angle_alpha   90.00
_cell.angle_beta   90.00
_cell.angle_gamma   90.00
#
_symmetry.space_group_name_H-M   'P 1'
#
loop_
_entity.id
_entity.type
_entity.pdbx_description
1 polymer ?
#
loop_
_entity_poly.entity_id
_entity_poly.type
_entity_poly.pdbx_seq_one_letter_code
_entity_poly.pdbx_strand_id
1 'polypeptide(L)' 'MQARRERKEHWGPRTLDVDLLLYGDETVSTPDLEVPHPRMWERAFVLAPLSEVAPELADVPAGGWTGVRRIPVALVLK' A
#
# COMPACT_ATOMS: atom_id res chain seq x y z
N MET A 1 18.61 -12.16 4.67
CA MET A 1 18.88 -11.53 5.98
C MET A 1 17.54 -11.19 6.63
N GLN A 2 17.40 -11.35 7.94
CA GLN A 2 16.18 -10.97 8.67
C GLN A 2 16.42 -9.67 9.45
N ALA A 3 15.40 -8.80 9.57
CA ALA A 3 15.54 -7.43 10.08
C ALA A 3 15.71 -7.29 11.61
N ARG A 4 15.81 -8.41 12.35
CA ARG A 4 16.03 -8.47 13.82
C ARG A 4 15.17 -7.47 14.62
N ARG A 5 13.88 -7.35 14.29
CA ARG A 5 12.96 -6.45 15.01
C ARG A 5 12.71 -6.95 16.43
N GLU A 6 12.97 -6.11 17.42
CA GLU A 6 12.63 -6.34 18.83
C GLU A 6 11.51 -5.37 19.26
N ARG A 7 10.45 -5.88 19.90
CA ARG A 7 9.32 -5.04 20.37
C ARG A 7 9.55 -4.64 21.83
N LYS A 8 10.31 -3.58 22.06
CA LYS A 8 10.64 -3.07 23.42
C LYS A 8 9.52 -2.22 24.02
N GLU A 9 8.80 -1.48 23.20
CA GLU A 9 7.74 -0.57 23.62
C GLU A 9 6.59 -0.59 22.60
N HIS A 10 5.37 -0.35 23.06
CA HIS A 10 4.22 -0.17 22.18
C HIS A 10 4.37 1.16 21.42
N TRP A 11 4.46 1.10 20.09
CA TRP A 11 4.66 2.25 19.19
C TRP A 11 6.01 2.95 19.32
N GLY A 12 6.95 2.33 20.03
CA GLY A 12 8.34 2.79 20.06
C GLY A 12 9.04 2.63 18.70
N PRO A 13 10.25 3.21 18.57
CA PRO A 13 11.09 3.08 17.38
C PRO A 13 11.30 1.62 16.98
N ARG A 14 11.30 1.35 15.66
CA ARG A 14 11.47 0.00 15.10
C ARG A 14 12.58 0.01 14.06
N THR A 15 13.34 -1.08 13.98
CA THR A 15 14.40 -1.24 12.98
C THR A 15 13.86 -1.37 11.55
N LEU A 16 12.67 -1.96 11.40
CA LEU A 16 11.94 -2.09 10.15
C LEU A 16 10.44 -2.19 10.46
N ASP A 17 9.62 -1.56 9.62
CA ASP A 17 8.17 -1.74 9.58
C ASP A 17 7.77 -2.10 8.14
N VAL A 18 6.89 -3.08 8.01
CA VAL A 18 6.39 -3.55 6.70
C VAL A 18 4.88 -3.64 6.82
N ASP A 19 4.18 -2.81 6.04
CA ASP A 19 2.73 -2.78 5.96
C ASP A 19 2.30 -3.31 4.58
N LEU A 20 1.27 -4.16 4.54
CA LEU A 20 0.65 -4.60 3.28
C LEU A 20 -0.40 -3.56 2.86
N LEU A 21 -0.12 -2.81 1.79
CA LEU A 21 -1.00 -1.72 1.33
C LEU A 21 -2.16 -2.24 0.46
N LEU A 22 -1.83 -3.05 -0.55
CA LEU A 22 -2.74 -3.58 -1.56
C LEU A 22 -2.33 -5.02 -1.90
N TYR A 23 -3.27 -5.87 -2.31
CA TYR A 23 -2.98 -7.24 -2.73
C TYR A 23 -3.88 -7.65 -3.90
N GLY A 24 -3.33 -7.63 -5.11
CA GLY A 24 -4.10 -7.91 -6.33
C GLY A 24 -5.39 -7.08 -6.34
N ASP A 25 -6.52 -7.73 -6.62
CA ASP A 25 -7.85 -7.09 -6.62
C ASP A 25 -8.63 -7.34 -5.31
N GLU A 26 -7.97 -7.94 -4.32
CA GLU A 26 -8.64 -8.46 -3.13
C GLU A 26 -8.99 -7.36 -2.13
N THR A 27 -10.14 -7.55 -1.48
CA THR A 27 -10.51 -6.83 -0.26
C THR A 27 -10.57 -7.83 0.88
N VAL A 28 -9.79 -7.59 1.93
CA VAL A 28 -9.69 -8.45 3.11
C VAL A 28 -10.08 -7.64 4.33
N SER A 29 -11.02 -8.15 5.12
CA SER A 29 -11.42 -7.57 6.40
C SER A 29 -11.49 -8.68 7.44
N THR A 30 -10.39 -8.85 8.18
CA THR A 30 -10.25 -9.82 9.27
C THR A 30 -9.67 -9.12 10.50
N PRO A 31 -9.76 -9.72 11.71
CA PRO A 31 -9.21 -9.10 12.91
C PRO A 31 -7.71 -8.79 12.85
N ASP A 32 -6.94 -9.57 12.08
CA ASP A 32 -5.48 -9.45 12.00
C ASP A 32 -4.97 -8.78 10.71
N LEU A 33 -5.85 -8.58 9.72
CA LEU A 33 -5.48 -8.04 8.41
C LEU A 33 -6.63 -7.28 7.76
N GLU A 34 -6.33 -6.06 7.32
CA GLU A 34 -7.22 -5.21 6.55
C GLU A 34 -6.50 -4.76 5.26
N VAL A 35 -7.08 -5.12 4.11
CA VAL A 35 -6.59 -4.76 2.77
C VAL A 35 -7.78 -4.26 1.95
N PRO A 36 -7.69 -3.10 1.28
CA PRO A 36 -6.59 -2.13 1.31
C PRO A 36 -6.26 -1.61 2.71
N HIS A 37 -5.00 -1.23 2.95
CA HIS A 37 -4.60 -0.72 4.26
C HIS A 37 -5.41 0.56 4.56
N PRO A 38 -6.18 0.60 5.67
CA PRO A 38 -7.26 1.58 5.87
C PRO A 38 -6.78 3.03 5.88
N ARG A 39 -5.52 3.26 6.28
CA ARG A 39 -4.93 4.60 6.43
C ARG A 39 -3.87 4.94 5.41
N MET A 40 -3.72 4.17 4.33
CA MET A 40 -2.64 4.44 3.37
C MET A 40 -2.79 5.80 2.68
N TRP A 41 -4.02 6.21 2.38
CA TRP A 41 -4.34 7.49 1.73
C TRP A 41 -4.21 8.73 2.62
N GLU A 42 -4.05 8.54 3.93
CA GLU A 42 -3.85 9.64 4.89
C GLU A 42 -2.36 9.92 5.13
N ARG A 43 -1.47 9.05 4.66
CA ARG A 43 -0.05 9.02 5.05
C ARG A 43 0.82 9.47 3.88
N ALA A 44 1.34 10.70 3.98
CA ALA A 44 2.23 11.26 2.95
C ALA A 44 3.48 10.40 2.69
N PHE A 45 4.05 9.77 3.72
CA PHE A 45 5.21 8.88 3.57
C PHE A 45 4.88 7.54 2.89
N VAL A 46 3.60 7.23 2.69
CA VAL A 46 3.14 6.12 1.86
C VAL A 46 2.85 6.63 0.45
N LEU A 47 2.10 7.72 0.33
CA LEU A 47 1.67 8.24 -0.96
C LEU A 47 2.82 8.79 -1.81
N ALA A 48 3.75 9.56 -1.24
CA ALA A 48 4.86 10.15 -1.99
C ALA A 48 5.73 9.08 -2.71
N PRO A 49 6.26 8.05 -2.03
CA PRO A 49 7.01 7.01 -2.72
C PRO A 49 6.11 6.15 -3.64
N LEU A 50 4.83 5.94 -3.29
CA LEU A 50 3.90 5.20 -4.15
C LEU A 50 3.65 5.93 -5.47
N SER A 51 3.49 7.25 -5.45
CA SER A 51 3.34 8.09 -6.64
C SER A 51 4.54 8.03 -7.58
N GLU A 52 5.74 7.81 -7.04
CA GLU A 52 6.96 7.67 -7.83
C GLU A 52 7.06 6.32 -8.54
N VAL A 53 6.62 5.23 -7.88
CA VAL A 53 6.78 3.85 -8.40
C VAL A 53 5.55 3.30 -9.11
N ALA A 54 4.36 3.75 -8.74
CA ALA A 54 3.06 3.29 -9.23
C ALA A 54 2.00 4.42 -9.09
N PRO A 55 2.12 5.51 -9.87
CA PRO A 55 1.25 6.68 -9.77
C PRO A 55 -0.24 6.36 -9.89
N GLU A 56 -0.60 5.40 -10.71
CA GLU A 56 -1.98 4.94 -10.90
C GLU A 56 -2.64 4.38 -9.64
N LEU A 57 -1.83 3.90 -8.68
CA LEU A 57 -2.31 3.40 -7.39
C LEU A 57 -2.41 4.51 -6.35
N ALA A 58 -1.58 5.55 -6.46
CA ALA A 58 -1.60 6.69 -5.55
C ALA A 58 -2.79 7.64 -5.81
N ASP A 59 -3.26 7.72 -7.06
CA ASP A 59 -4.37 8.59 -7.46
C ASP A 59 -5.77 8.04 -7.10
N VAL A 60 -5.85 6.80 -6.59
CA VAL A 60 -7.13 6.21 -6.15
C VAL A 60 -7.55 6.89 -4.84
N PRO A 61 -8.78 7.42 -4.71
CA PRO A 61 -9.24 7.99 -3.44
C PRO A 61 -9.51 6.91 -2.39
N ALA A 62 -9.48 7.31 -1.10
CA ALA A 62 -9.82 6.42 0.01
C ALA A 62 -11.21 5.77 -0.19
N GLY A 63 -11.27 4.44 -0.11
CA GLY A 63 -12.50 3.67 -0.36
C GLY A 63 -12.89 3.52 -1.83
N GLY A 64 -12.13 4.12 -2.76
CA GLY A 64 -12.30 3.97 -4.21
C GLY A 64 -11.59 2.75 -4.80
N TRP A 65 -10.93 1.94 -3.97
CA TRP A 65 -10.30 0.71 -4.41
C TRP A 65 -11.36 -0.30 -4.87
N THR A 66 -11.32 -0.66 -6.15
CA THR A 66 -12.24 -1.60 -6.79
C THR A 66 -11.48 -2.71 -7.51
N GLY A 67 -10.20 -2.89 -7.15
CA GLY A 67 -9.23 -3.73 -7.84
C GLY A 67 -8.27 -2.94 -8.73
N VAL A 68 -7.23 -3.62 -9.20
CA VAL A 68 -6.23 -3.14 -10.16
C VAL A 68 -6.98 -2.75 -11.43
N ARG A 69 -7.11 -1.45 -11.65
CA ARG A 69 -7.46 -0.93 -12.98
C ARG A 69 -6.38 -1.38 -13.94
N ARG A 70 -6.71 -2.34 -14.82
CA ARG A 70 -5.96 -2.52 -16.07
C ARG A 70 -6.10 -1.22 -16.85
N ILE A 71 -5.12 -0.34 -16.75
CA ILE A 71 -4.95 0.72 -17.72
C ILE A 71 -4.63 0.01 -19.03
N PRO A 72 -5.45 0.15 -20.10
CA PRO A 72 -4.99 -0.25 -21.40
C PRO A 72 -3.79 0.63 -21.70
N VAL A 73 -2.59 0.07 -21.59
CA VAL A 73 -1.42 0.65 -22.22
C VAL A 73 -1.77 0.71 -23.70
N ALA A 74 -2.13 1.91 -24.16
CA ALA A 74 -2.15 2.19 -25.58
C ALA A 74 -0.70 2.01 -26.03
N LEU A 75 -0.41 0.81 -26.52
CA LEU A 75 0.80 0.51 -27.25
C LEU A 75 0.76 1.43 -28.45
N VAL A 76 1.40 2.61 -28.34
CA VAL A 76 1.64 3.46 -29.49
C VAL A 76 2.68 2.73 -30.32
N LEU A 77 2.20 1.78 -31.12
CA LEU A 77 2.95 1.23 -32.24
C LEU A 77 3.14 2.40 -33.22
N LYS A 78 4.37 2.90 -33.29
CA LYS A 78 4.86 3.64 -34.45
C LYS A 78 5.34 2.65 -35.50
#